data_AF-A0A3D6EJQ8-F1
#
_entry.id   AF-A0A3D6EJQ8-F1
#
_cell.length_a   1.000
_cell.length_b   1.000
_cell.length_c   1.000
_cell.angle_alpha   90.00
_cell.angle_beta   90.00
_cell.angle_gamma   90.00
#
_symmetry.space_group_name_H-M   'P 1'
#
loop_
_entity.id
_entity.type
_entity.pdbx_description
1 polymer ?
#
loop_
_entity_poly.entity_id
_entity_poly.type
_entity_poly.pdbx_seq_one_letter_code
_entity_poly.pdbx_strand_id
1 'polypeptide(L)'
;MRTEHRPAAAFVLLEVPGLDPINVITQDLGPSEGRLIIECFGQTWSYYWGAMGGQRLAEFVATSDPSYLCSKLQGCARLKKREVEYLYRIIAAVQQAMREVAGA
;
A
#
# COMPACT_ATOMS: atom_id res chain seq x y z
N MET A 1 -1.20 -26.14 15.66
CA MET A 1 -1.50 -24.98 14.81
C MET A 1 -2.45 -24.07 15.57
N ARG A 2 -2.07 -22.80 15.81
CA ARG A 2 -2.95 -21.80 16.45
C ARG A 2 -3.39 -20.81 15.38
N THR A 3 -4.69 -20.54 15.29
CA THR A 3 -5.28 -19.56 14.38
C THR A 3 -5.58 -18.26 15.13
N GLU A 4 -5.20 -17.14 14.55
CA GLU A 4 -5.55 -15.81 15.05
C GLU A 4 -6.30 -15.07 13.94
N HIS A 5 -7.46 -14.51 14.28
CA HIS A 5 -8.19 -13.66 13.36
C HIS A 5 -7.66 -12.23 13.48
N ARG A 6 -7.24 -11.65 12.36
CA ARG A 6 -6.77 -10.26 12.31
C ARG A 6 -7.68 -9.46 11.39
N PRO A 7 -8.21 -8.31 11.84
CA PRO A 7 -9.00 -7.44 10.97
C PRO A 7 -8.13 -6.90 9.82
N ALA A 8 -8.76 -6.72 8.67
CA ALA A 8 -8.18 -6.07 7.51
C ALA A 8 -9.26 -5.18 6.89
N ALA A 9 -8.90 -3.98 6.48
CA ALA A 9 -9.75 -3.18 5.63
C ALA A 9 -9.35 -3.44 4.17
N ALA A 10 -10.35 -3.53 3.30
CA ALA A 10 -10.14 -3.74 1.87
C ALA A 10 -11.02 -2.78 1.09
N PHE A 11 -10.45 -2.16 0.07
CA PHE A 11 -11.16 -1.26 -0.82
C PHE A 11 -10.56 -1.31 -2.23
N VAL A 12 -11.31 -0.82 -3.20
CA VAL A 12 -10.92 -0.83 -4.61
C VAL A 12 -10.92 0.59 -5.13
N LEU A 13 -9.80 1.03 -5.71
CA LEU A 13 -9.78 2.25 -6.51
C LEU A 13 -10.23 1.93 -7.92
N LEU A 14 -11.33 2.53 -8.33
CA LEU A 14 -11.89 2.43 -9.68
C LEU A 14 -11.60 3.71 -10.46
N GLU A 15 -11.66 3.61 -11.79
CA GLU A 15 -11.60 4.76 -12.71
C GLU A 15 -10.33 5.63 -12.59
N VAL A 16 -9.22 5.05 -12.10
CA VAL A 16 -7.93 5.73 -12.08
C VAL A 16 -7.38 5.81 -13.51
N PRO A 17 -7.14 7.01 -14.09
CA PRO A 17 -6.78 7.13 -15.49
C PRO A 17 -5.54 6.32 -15.89
N GLY A 18 -5.74 5.40 -16.84
CA GLY A 18 -4.69 4.55 -17.41
C GLY A 18 -4.12 3.51 -16.44
N LEU A 19 -4.88 3.10 -15.42
CA LEU A 19 -4.59 1.96 -14.55
C LEU A 19 -5.82 1.05 -14.50
N ASP A 20 -5.59 -0.25 -14.37
CA ASP A 20 -6.62 -1.23 -14.02
C ASP A 20 -7.11 -0.99 -12.57
N PRO A 21 -8.27 -1.53 -12.18
CA PRO A 21 -8.73 -1.49 -10.79
C PRO A 21 -7.63 -1.89 -9.81
N ILE A 22 -7.44 -1.07 -8.77
CA ILE A 22 -6.40 -1.28 -7.77
C ILE A 22 -7.07 -1.80 -6.51
N ASN A 23 -6.86 -3.07 -6.17
CA ASN A 23 -7.31 -3.63 -4.91
C ASN A 23 -6.28 -3.28 -3.83
N VAL A 24 -6.73 -2.71 -2.73
CA VAL A 24 -5.89 -2.30 -1.60
C VAL A 24 -6.40 -2.97 -0.35
N ILE A 25 -5.51 -3.67 0.35
CA ILE A 25 -5.78 -4.29 1.64
C ILE A 25 -4.81 -3.70 2.66
N THR A 26 -5.36 -3.17 3.74
CA THR A 26 -4.61 -2.60 4.86
C THR A 26 -4.85 -3.42 6.12
N GLN A 27 -3.78 -3.60 6.90
CA GLN A 27 -3.85 -4.23 8.21
C GLN A 27 -3.05 -3.40 9.20
N ASP A 28 -3.72 -2.83 10.20
CA ASP A 28 -3.07 -2.29 11.40
C ASP A 28 -2.83 -3.47 12.37
N LEU A 29 -1.55 -3.84 12.55
CA LEU A 29 -1.16 -5.08 13.22
C LEU A 29 -0.69 -4.87 14.67
N GLY A 30 -0.48 -3.63 15.07
CA GLY A 30 -0.05 -3.25 16.40
C GLY A 30 0.34 -1.77 16.47
N PRO A 31 0.75 -1.27 17.64
CA PRO A 31 1.27 0.09 17.77
C PRO A 31 2.50 0.29 16.87
N SER A 32 2.38 1.15 15.85
CA SER A 32 3.43 1.36 14.84
C SER A 32 3.70 0.17 13.91
N GLU A 33 2.79 -0.81 13.81
CA GLU A 33 2.95 -1.96 12.94
C GLU A 33 1.80 -2.08 11.95
N GLY A 34 2.13 -2.31 10.66
CA GLY A 34 1.11 -2.41 9.64
C GLY A 34 1.57 -3.13 8.38
N ARG A 35 0.61 -3.65 7.61
CA ARG A 35 0.84 -4.30 6.33
C ARG A 35 -0.05 -3.70 5.26
N LEU A 36 0.56 -3.36 4.14
CA LEU A 36 -0.12 -2.95 2.91
C LEU A 36 0.02 -4.06 1.87
N ILE A 37 -1.08 -4.39 1.21
CA ILE A 37 -1.12 -5.27 0.04
C ILE A 37 -1.86 -4.53 -1.06
N ILE A 38 -1.25 -4.47 -2.24
CA ILE A 38 -1.82 -3.83 -3.43
C ILE A 38 -1.82 -4.85 -4.54
N GLU A 39 -2.94 -4.99 -5.24
CA GLU A 39 -3.05 -5.77 -6.46
C GLU A 39 -3.56 -4.89 -7.60
N CYS A 40 -2.92 -4.97 -8.76
CA CYS A 40 -3.34 -4.28 -9.98
C CYS A 40 -2.86 -5.08 -11.20
N PHE A 41 -3.77 -5.37 -12.14
CA PHE A 41 -3.49 -6.15 -13.36
C PHE A 41 -2.67 -7.43 -13.15
N GLY A 42 -3.11 -8.29 -12.23
CA GLY A 42 -2.46 -9.58 -11.92
C GLY A 42 -1.08 -9.47 -11.26
N GLN A 43 -0.61 -8.26 -10.96
CA GLN A 43 0.57 -8.02 -10.15
C GLN A 43 0.16 -7.71 -8.71
N THR A 44 0.99 -8.12 -7.75
CA THR A 44 0.77 -7.87 -6.33
C THR A 44 2.04 -7.37 -5.68
N TRP A 45 1.90 -6.35 -4.84
CA TRP A 45 2.96 -5.83 -3.99
C TRP A 45 2.50 -5.84 -2.55
N SER A 46 3.35 -6.34 -1.66
CA SER A 46 3.04 -6.37 -0.24
C SER A 46 4.26 -6.00 0.58
N TYR A 47 4.07 -5.19 1.60
CA TYR A 47 5.13 -4.89 2.54
C TYR A 47 4.59 -4.72 3.96
N TYR A 48 5.40 -5.16 4.92
CA TYR A 48 5.14 -5.04 6.35
C TYR A 48 6.13 -4.05 6.97
N TRP A 49 5.59 -3.08 7.73
CA TRP A 49 6.37 -2.19 8.57
C TRP A 49 6.17 -2.57 10.03
N GLY A 50 7.28 -2.79 10.73
CA GLY A 50 7.29 -2.98 12.20
C GLY A 50 7.62 -1.72 12.98
N ALA A 51 7.79 -0.58 12.31
CA ALA A 51 8.14 0.70 12.93
C ALA A 51 7.63 1.88 12.07
N MET A 52 6.36 2.26 12.27
CA MET A 52 5.68 3.39 11.62
C MET A 52 5.63 4.65 12.50
N GLY A 53 6.47 4.74 13.53
CA GLY A 53 6.61 5.96 14.34
C GLY A 53 5.35 6.38 15.11
N GLY A 54 4.54 5.42 15.57
CA GLY A 54 3.30 5.67 16.31
C GLY A 54 2.06 5.92 15.44
N GLN A 55 2.23 6.06 14.12
CA GLN A 55 1.13 6.31 13.19
C GLN A 55 0.34 5.05 12.87
N ARG A 56 -0.93 5.23 12.48
CA ARG A 56 -1.69 4.18 11.78
C ARG A 56 -1.15 3.99 10.37
N LEU A 57 -1.41 2.83 9.77
CA LEU A 57 -0.89 2.52 8.44
C LEU A 57 -1.36 3.53 7.38
N ALA A 58 -2.62 3.96 7.43
CA ALA A 58 -3.16 4.94 6.47
C ALA A 58 -2.40 6.28 6.52
N GLU A 59 -2.18 6.81 7.74
CA GLU A 59 -1.42 8.05 7.96
C GLU A 59 0.03 7.92 7.51
N PHE A 60 0.68 6.80 7.86
CA PHE A 60 2.06 6.51 7.49
C PHE A 60 2.23 6.45 5.97
N VAL A 61 1.35 5.73 5.26
CA VAL A 61 1.41 5.61 3.80
C VAL A 61 1.10 6.95 3.14
N ALA A 62 0.10 7.69 3.62
CA ALA A 62 -0.30 8.98 3.08
C ALA A 62 0.80 10.06 3.14
N THR A 63 1.65 10.00 4.17
CA THR A 63 2.71 10.99 4.46
C THR A 63 4.11 10.55 4.03
N SER A 64 4.31 9.25 3.76
CA SER A 64 5.59 8.71 3.31
C SER A 64 5.99 9.24 1.94
N ASP A 65 7.31 9.32 1.72
CA ASP A 65 7.85 9.62 0.39
C ASP A 65 7.44 8.51 -0.62
N PRO A 66 6.92 8.85 -1.81
CA PRO A 66 6.46 7.85 -2.77
C PRO A 66 7.60 6.95 -3.28
N SER A 67 8.82 7.47 -3.40
CA SER A 67 9.97 6.68 -3.85
C SER A 67 10.41 5.66 -2.79
N TYR A 68 10.32 6.03 -1.51
CA TYR A 68 10.50 5.11 -0.39
C TYR A 68 9.47 3.97 -0.45
N LEU A 69 8.19 4.29 -0.61
CA LEU A 69 7.13 3.28 -0.70
C LEU A 69 7.34 2.33 -1.89
N CYS A 70 7.66 2.89 -3.07
CA CYS A 70 7.98 2.08 -4.25
C CYS A 70 9.14 1.13 -3.99
N SER A 71 10.21 1.60 -3.35
CA SER A 71 11.38 0.77 -2.99
C SER A 71 11.00 -0.37 -2.04
N LYS A 72 10.16 -0.11 -1.04
CA LYS A 72 9.68 -1.14 -0.12
C LYS A 72 8.80 -2.18 -0.81
N LEU A 73 7.86 -1.73 -1.64
CA LEU A 73 6.89 -2.59 -2.30
C LEU A 73 7.48 -3.37 -3.49
N GLN A 74 8.49 -2.83 -4.15
CA GLN A 74 9.29 -3.55 -5.14
C GLN A 74 10.05 -4.73 -4.52
N GLY A 75 10.45 -4.64 -3.24
CA GLY A 75 11.19 -5.68 -2.55
C GLY A 75 12.50 -6.01 -3.25
N CYS A 76 12.77 -7.30 -3.46
CA CYS A 76 13.98 -7.77 -4.15
C CYS A 76 13.84 -7.84 -5.69
N ALA A 77 12.69 -7.48 -6.25
CA ALA A 77 12.49 -7.55 -7.70
C ALA A 77 13.35 -6.50 -8.42
N ARG A 78 13.98 -6.89 -9.53
CA ARG A 78 14.68 -5.94 -10.41
C ARG A 78 13.71 -5.47 -11.50
N LEU A 79 12.98 -4.39 -11.20
CA LEU A 79 12.02 -3.80 -12.13
C LEU A 79 12.71 -3.00 -13.24
N LYS A 80 12.15 -3.05 -14.44
CA LYS A 80 12.48 -2.15 -15.55
C LYS A 80 11.90 -0.76 -15.26
N LYS A 81 12.47 0.28 -15.88
CA LYS A 81 12.03 1.68 -15.70
C LYS A 81 10.50 1.86 -15.82
N ARG A 82 9.87 1.25 -16.83
CA ARG A 82 8.41 1.31 -17.05
C ARG A 82 7.59 0.68 -15.92
N GLU A 83 8.10 -0.37 -15.29
CA GLU A 83 7.43 -1.08 -14.20
C GLU A 83 7.54 -0.26 -12.91
N VAL A 84 8.68 0.41 -12.71
CA VAL A 84 8.86 1.38 -11.63
C VAL A 84 7.89 2.56 -11.79
N GLU A 85 7.78 3.11 -13.01
CA GLU A 85 6.83 4.19 -13.31
C GLU A 85 5.38 3.77 -13.10
N TYR A 86 5.03 2.54 -13.50
CA TYR A 86 3.71 1.96 -13.27
C TYR A 86 3.40 1.83 -11.76
N LEU A 87 4.34 1.28 -10.99
CA LEU A 87 4.21 1.22 -9.53
C LEU A 87 4.08 2.61 -8.91
N TYR A 88 4.85 3.59 -9.39
CA TYR A 88 4.77 4.96 -8.88
C TYR A 88 3.39 5.59 -9.07
N ARG A 89 2.75 5.35 -10.23
CA ARG A 89 1.37 5.80 -10.49
C ARG A 89 0.37 5.11 -9.57
N ILE A 90 0.54 3.82 -9.32
CA ILE A 90 -0.28 3.06 -8.36
C ILE A 90 -0.12 3.66 -6.95
N ILE A 91 1.11 3.90 -6.49
CA ILE A 91 1.37 4.48 -5.18
C ILE A 91 0.77 5.88 -5.04
N ALA A 92 0.88 6.72 -6.06
CA ALA A 92 0.26 8.04 -6.03
C ALA A 92 -1.27 7.96 -5.83
N ALA A 93 -1.94 7.04 -6.54
CA ALA A 93 -3.38 6.81 -6.39
C ALA A 93 -3.73 6.26 -5.00
N VAL A 94 -2.97 5.28 -4.51
CA VAL A 94 -3.15 4.71 -3.17
C VAL A 94 -2.97 5.77 -2.09
N GLN A 95 -1.94 6.62 -2.18
CA GLN A 95 -1.71 7.69 -1.21
C GLN A 95 -2.86 8.70 -1.19
N GLN A 96 -3.43 9.02 -2.35
CA GLN A 96 -4.60 9.90 -2.42
C GLN A 96 -5.77 9.30 -1.65
N ALA A 97 -6.11 8.02 -1.89
CA ALA A 97 -7.16 7.35 -1.13
C ALA A 97 -6.84 7.22 0.37
N MET A 98 -5.58 6.97 0.74
CA MET A 98 -5.20 6.90 2.16
C MET A 98 -5.35 8.25 2.87
N ARG A 99 -5.16 9.38 2.18
CA ARG A 99 -5.43 10.71 2.75
C ARG A 99 -6.92 10.93 3.01
N GLU A 100 -7.76 10.46 2.12
CA GLU A 100 -9.23 10.52 2.29
C GLU A 100 -9.67 9.64 3.47
N VAL A 101 -9.08 8.46 3.63
CA VAL A 101 -9.36 7.56 4.76
C VAL A 101 -8.80 8.10 6.09
N ALA A 102 -7.63 8.72 6.07
CA ALA A 102 -7.01 9.27 7.29
C ALA A 102 -7.62 10.62 7.73
N GLY A 103 -8.22 11.36 6.79
CA GLY A 103 -8.92 12.62 7.07
C GLY A 103 -10.39 12.47 7.42
N ALA A 104 -10.96 11.28 7.27
CA ALA A 104 -12.32 10.90 7.67
C ALA A 104 -12.36 10.39 9.12
#